data_AF-A0A1E4FFR5-F1
#
_entry.id   AF-A0A1E4FFR5-F1
#
_cell.length_a   1.000
_cell.length_b   1.000
_cell.length_c   1.000
_cell.angle_alpha   90.00
_cell.angle_beta   90.00
_cell.angle_gamma   90.00
#
_symmetry.space_group_name_H-M   'P 1'
#
loop_
_entity.id
_entity.type
_entity.pdbx_description
1 polymer ?
#
loop_
_entity_poly.entity_id
_entity_poly.type
_entity_poly.pdbx_seq_one_letter_code
_entity_poly.pdbx_strand_id
1 'polypeptide(L)'
;MMRKILLALGLVTASSLAAVAAPPSAAQKDEFYAVCMGISQNAELCGCKAEAAMSLIDERFMGVVIASMKGGSPAAEDFRAYNAYVAQSNQICKPNY
;
A
#
# COMPACT_ATOMS: atom_id res chain seq x y z
N MET A 1 -25.02 -39.97 -40.57
CA MET A 1 -25.82 -39.59 -39.38
C MET A 1 -25.29 -40.40 -38.19
N MET A 2 -25.14 -39.78 -36.99
CA MET A 2 -24.62 -40.34 -35.72
C MET A 2 -23.08 -40.59 -35.73
N ARG A 3 -22.26 -40.23 -34.74
CA ARG A 3 -22.43 -39.65 -33.40
C ARG A 3 -21.05 -39.10 -32.99
N LYS A 4 -20.81 -37.79 -33.08
CA LYS A 4 -19.58 -37.16 -32.55
C LYS A 4 -19.93 -36.46 -31.25
N ILE A 5 -19.82 -37.17 -30.14
CA ILE A 5 -19.83 -36.58 -28.80
C ILE A 5 -18.60 -37.13 -28.09
N LEU A 6 -17.46 -36.47 -28.32
CA LEU A 6 -16.35 -36.54 -27.39
C LEU A 6 -16.51 -35.32 -26.47
N LEU A 7 -17.12 -35.59 -25.31
CA LEU A 7 -17.09 -34.70 -24.14
C LEU A 7 -15.63 -34.51 -23.73
N ALA A 8 -14.99 -33.46 -24.22
CA ALA A 8 -13.83 -32.88 -23.56
C ALA A 8 -14.36 -31.98 -22.45
N LEU A 9 -14.56 -32.57 -21.27
CA LEU A 9 -14.88 -31.85 -20.04
C LEU A 9 -13.63 -31.08 -19.62
N GLY A 10 -13.44 -29.91 -20.22
CA GLY A 10 -12.40 -28.96 -19.86
C GLY A 10 -12.63 -28.47 -18.43
N LEU A 11 -11.76 -28.91 -17.54
CA LEU A 11 -11.68 -28.52 -16.14
C LEU A 11 -11.34 -27.02 -16.05
N VAL A 12 -12.33 -26.14 -16.13
CA VAL A 12 -12.15 -24.72 -15.81
C VAL A 12 -12.32 -24.57 -14.29
N THR A 13 -11.30 -24.97 -13.54
CA THR A 13 -11.13 -24.48 -12.17
C THR A 13 -10.72 -23.02 -12.28
N ALA A 14 -11.72 -22.13 -12.31
CA ALA A 14 -11.52 -20.71 -12.07
C ALA A 14 -11.07 -20.54 -10.61
N SER A 15 -9.77 -20.73 -10.37
CA SER A 15 -9.13 -20.37 -9.13
C SER A 15 -9.15 -18.85 -9.06
N SER A 16 -10.16 -18.29 -8.39
CA SER A 16 -10.15 -16.93 -7.88
C SER A 16 -9.03 -16.83 -6.84
N LEU A 17 -7.78 -16.68 -7.30
CA LEU A 17 -6.69 -16.24 -6.45
C LEU A 17 -7.07 -14.84 -5.97
N ALA A 18 -7.32 -14.72 -4.67
CA ALA A 18 -7.33 -13.42 -4.03
C ALA A 18 -6.01 -12.73 -4.39
N ALA A 19 -6.08 -11.61 -5.11
CA ALA A 19 -4.91 -10.79 -5.37
C ALA A 19 -4.37 -10.34 -4.01
N VAL A 20 -3.25 -10.93 -3.60
CA VAL A 20 -2.54 -10.48 -2.41
C VAL A 20 -2.01 -9.08 -2.72
N ALA A 21 -2.41 -8.08 -1.95
CA ALA A 21 -1.94 -6.72 -2.17
C ALA A 21 -0.42 -6.70 -2.03
N ALA A 22 0.28 -6.20 -3.05
CA ALA A 22 1.74 -6.20 -3.08
C ALA A 22 2.29 -5.21 -2.04
N PRO A 23 3.45 -5.49 -1.43
CA PRO A 23 4.14 -4.49 -0.61
C PRO A 23 4.51 -3.27 -1.47
N PRO A 24 4.73 -2.10 -0.86
CA PRO A 24 5.14 -0.93 -1.60
C PRO A 24 6.45 -1.16 -2.34
N SER A 25 6.61 -0.51 -3.49
CA SER A 25 7.85 -0.60 -4.27
C SER A 25 8.97 0.25 -3.66
N ALA A 26 10.22 -0.07 -4.00
CA ALA A 26 11.37 0.76 -3.63
C ALA A 26 11.24 2.21 -4.13
N ALA A 27 10.70 2.41 -5.33
CA ALA A 27 10.46 3.75 -5.88
C ALA A 27 9.46 4.55 -5.03
N GLN A 28 8.40 3.91 -4.53
CA GLN A 28 7.45 4.58 -3.64
C GLN A 28 8.05 4.90 -2.27
N LYS A 29 8.94 4.04 -1.75
CA LYS A 29 9.70 4.34 -0.54
C LYS A 29 10.58 5.58 -0.70
N ASP A 30 11.30 5.67 -1.82
CA ASP A 30 12.16 6.80 -2.13
C ASP A 30 11.34 8.09 -2.30
N GLU A 31 10.19 8.01 -2.97
CA GLU A 31 9.28 9.14 -3.12
C GLU A 31 8.69 9.58 -1.77
N PHE A 32 8.25 8.64 -0.94
CA PHE A 32 7.79 8.92 0.42
C PHE A 32 8.86 9.69 1.19
N TYR A 33 10.10 9.18 1.18
CA TYR A 33 11.22 9.79 1.88
C TYR A 33 11.46 11.22 1.38
N ALA A 34 11.51 11.41 0.06
CA ALA A 34 11.73 12.73 -0.55
C ALA A 34 10.63 13.74 -0.17
N VAL A 35 9.36 13.34 -0.22
CA VAL A 35 8.24 14.20 0.16
C VAL A 35 8.30 14.53 1.66
N CYS A 36 8.56 13.53 2.52
CA CYS A 36 8.72 13.75 3.95
C CYS A 36 9.83 14.76 4.25
N MET A 37 10.98 14.64 3.58
CA MET A 37 12.11 15.56 3.76
C MET A 37 11.75 16.99 3.36
N GLY A 38 10.93 17.19 2.32
CA GLY A 38 10.43 18.51 1.93
C GLY A 38 9.50 19.17 2.96
N ILE A 39 8.90 18.39 3.87
CA ILE A 39 7.96 18.87 4.90
C ILE A 39 8.68 19.02 6.24
N SER A 40 9.33 17.94 6.71
CA SER A 40 9.86 17.85 8.06
C SER A 40 11.33 18.24 8.18
N GLN A 41 12.11 18.13 7.08
CA GLN A 41 13.57 18.31 7.08
C GLN A 41 14.31 17.45 8.14
N ASN A 42 13.72 16.33 8.58
CA ASN A 42 14.28 15.45 9.60
C ASN A 42 14.57 14.07 8.99
N ALA A 43 15.85 13.82 8.71
CA ALA A 43 16.30 12.60 8.03
C ALA A 43 16.03 11.32 8.85
N GLU A 44 16.20 11.37 10.17
CA GLU A 44 15.95 10.22 11.05
C GLU A 44 14.46 9.85 11.07
N LEU A 45 13.59 10.85 11.26
CA LEU A 45 12.14 10.65 11.25
C LEU A 45 11.65 10.15 9.88
N CYS A 46 12.10 10.79 8.80
CA CYS A 46 11.67 10.44 7.45
C CYS A 46 12.20 9.08 7.01
N GLY A 47 13.43 8.73 7.38
CA GLY A 47 13.99 7.40 7.17
C GLY A 47 13.19 6.33 7.89
N CYS A 48 12.92 6.51 9.18
CA CYS A 48 12.12 5.56 9.95
C CYS A 48 10.71 5.38 9.35
N LYS A 49 10.02 6.48 9.01
CA LYS A 49 8.66 6.40 8.47
C LYS A 49 8.61 5.74 7.09
N ALA A 50 9.60 5.98 6.24
CA ALA A 50 9.70 5.32 4.94
C ALA A 50 9.88 3.80 5.10
N GLU A 51 10.73 3.34 6.02
CA GLU A 51 10.90 1.91 6.31
C GLU A 51 9.64 1.29 6.94
N ALA A 52 9.05 1.95 7.94
CA ALA A 52 7.84 1.45 8.59
C ALA A 52 6.70 1.28 7.59
N ALA A 53 6.51 2.25 6.69
CA ALA A 53 5.46 2.18 5.67
C ALA A 53 5.59 0.94 4.75
N MET A 54 6.81 0.46 4.46
CA MET A 54 7.01 -0.77 3.67
C MET A 54 6.38 -2.03 4.29
N SER A 55 6.17 -2.02 5.61
CA SER A 55 5.64 -3.17 6.35
C SER A 55 4.20 -2.95 6.86
N LEU A 56 3.74 -1.70 6.92
CA LEU A 56 2.43 -1.36 7.48
C LEU A 56 1.32 -1.29 6.43
N ILE A 57 1.67 -1.03 5.17
CA ILE A 57 0.71 -0.71 4.11
C ILE A 57 1.12 -1.36 2.79
N ASP A 58 0.18 -1.50 1.85
CA ASP A 58 0.43 -2.03 0.51
C ASP A 58 0.80 -0.93 -0.51
N GLU A 59 1.14 -1.33 -1.74
CA GLU A 59 1.52 -0.41 -2.82
C GLU A 59 0.44 0.63 -3.14
N ARG A 60 -0.84 0.25 -3.10
CA ARG A 60 -1.96 1.15 -3.41
C ARG A 60 -2.04 2.22 -2.34
N PHE A 61 -1.99 1.79 -1.08
CA PHE A 61 -2.16 2.67 0.06
C PHE A 61 -0.95 3.57 0.28
N MET A 62 0.26 3.13 -0.07
CA MET A 62 1.44 4.00 -0.13
C MET A 62 1.21 5.19 -1.08
N GLY A 63 0.56 4.97 -2.22
CA GLY A 63 0.15 6.06 -3.12
C GLY A 63 -0.81 7.06 -2.46
N VAL A 64 -1.78 6.59 -1.70
CA VAL A 64 -2.72 7.45 -0.93
C VAL A 64 -1.97 8.29 0.09
N VAL A 65 -1.02 7.69 0.81
CA VAL A 65 -0.23 8.38 1.83
C VAL A 65 0.64 9.47 1.21
N ILE A 66 1.38 9.17 0.14
CA ILE A 66 2.22 10.14 -0.57
C ILE A 66 1.38 11.30 -1.12
N ALA A 67 0.23 11.01 -1.74
CA ALA A 67 -0.68 12.04 -2.24
C ALA A 67 -1.18 12.96 -1.13
N SER A 68 -1.48 12.40 0.04
CA SER A 68 -1.92 13.15 1.21
C SER A 68 -0.80 14.03 1.79
N MET A 69 0.44 13.52 1.83
CA MET A 69 1.61 14.30 2.24
C MET A 69 1.87 15.50 1.31
N LYS A 70 1.56 15.37 0.02
CA LYS A 70 1.65 16.48 -0.96
C LYS A 70 0.50 17.50 -0.85
N GLY A 71 -0.36 17.40 0.16
CA GLY A 71 -1.48 18.31 0.41
C GLY A 71 -2.85 17.79 -0.04
N GLY A 72 -2.92 16.55 -0.54
CA GLY A 72 -4.18 15.89 -0.82
C GLY A 72 -4.93 15.44 0.44
N SER A 73 -6.15 14.94 0.26
CA SER A 73 -6.90 14.24 1.31
C SER A 73 -7.25 12.82 0.84
N PRO A 74 -7.19 11.81 1.71
CA PRO A 74 -7.65 10.46 1.39
C PRO A 74 -9.13 10.46 0.97
N ALA A 75 -9.51 9.48 0.14
CA ALA A 75 -10.91 9.23 -0.15
C ALA A 75 -11.68 8.79 1.12
N ALA A 76 -13.01 8.91 1.08
CA ALA A 76 -13.90 8.54 2.19
C ALA A 76 -13.61 7.15 2.76
N GLU A 77 -13.40 6.19 1.85
CA GLU A 77 -13.10 4.78 2.15
C GLU A 77 -11.71 4.55 2.78
N ASP A 78 -10.75 5.43 2.50
CA ASP A 78 -9.37 5.29 2.97
C ASP A 78 -9.10 6.03 4.30
N PHE A 79 -9.98 6.95 4.73
CA PHE A 79 -9.73 7.78 5.94
C PHE A 79 -9.41 6.96 7.19
N ARG A 80 -10.15 5.87 7.44
CA ARG A 80 -9.93 5.04 8.63
C ARG A 80 -8.56 4.37 8.58
N ALA A 81 -8.23 3.77 7.44
CA ALA A 81 -6.93 3.12 7.24
C ALA A 81 -5.79 4.15 7.33
N TYR A 82 -6.01 5.36 6.83
CA TYR A 82 -5.01 6.43 6.83
C TYR A 82 -4.68 6.87 8.24
N ASN A 83 -5.71 7.14 9.05
CA ASN A 83 -5.53 7.53 10.45
C ASN A 83 -4.91 6.41 11.28
N ALA A 84 -5.26 5.15 11.02
CA ALA A 84 -4.62 4.00 11.66
C ALA A 84 -3.13 3.90 11.30
N TYR A 85 -2.78 4.05 10.03
CA TYR A 85 -1.39 4.12 9.56
C TYR A 85 -0.62 5.28 10.23
N VAL A 86 -1.20 6.48 10.29
CA VAL A 86 -0.57 7.64 10.94
C VAL A 86 -0.27 7.33 12.41
N ALA A 87 -1.24 6.78 13.15
CA ALA A 87 -1.06 6.41 14.55
C ALA A 87 0.05 5.36 14.72
N GLN A 88 0.03 4.27 13.95
CA GLN A 88 1.03 3.20 14.02
C GLN A 88 2.43 3.70 13.65
N SER A 89 2.56 4.44 12.55
CA SER A 89 3.85 5.01 12.13
C SER A 89 4.39 6.05 13.11
N ASN A 90 3.53 6.71 13.90
CA ASN A 90 3.97 7.60 14.98
C ASN A 90 4.44 6.80 16.19
N GLN A 91 3.71 5.76 16.60
CA GLN A 91 4.14 4.89 17.70
C GLN A 91 5.53 4.29 17.47
N ILE A 92 5.85 3.93 16.22
CA ILE A 92 7.15 3.36 15.84
C ILE A 92 8.24 4.46 15.76
N CYS A 93 7.99 5.52 14.99
CA CYS A 93 9.05 6.45 14.57
C CYS A 93 9.10 7.77 15.33
N LYS A 94 8.07 8.04 16.14
CA LYS A 94 7.99 9.25 16.95
C LYS A 94 7.22 8.94 18.23
N PRO A 95 7.74 8.04 19.08
CA PRO A 95 7.09 7.73 20.34
C PRO A 95 6.90 9.04 21.12
N ASN A 96 5.70 9.22 21.70
CA ASN A 96 5.24 10.42 22.40
C ASN A 96 4.72 11.58 21.52
N TYR A 97 4.40 11.33 20.25
CA TYR A 97 3.68 12.31 19.42
C TYR A 97 2.17 12.32 19.67
#